data_AF-A0A9W4SGL2-F1
#
_entry.id   AF-A0A9W4SGL2-F1
#
_cell.length_a   1.000
_cell.length_b   1.000
_cell.length_c   1.000
_cell.angle_alpha   90.00
_cell.angle_beta   90.00
_cell.angle_gamma   90.00
#
_symmetry.space_group_name_H-M   'P 1'
#
loop_
_entity.id
_entity.type
_entity.pdbx_description
1 polymer ?
#
loop_
_entity_poly.entity_id
_entity_poly.type
_entity_poly.pdbx_seq_one_letter_code
_entity_poly.pdbx_strand_id
1 'polypeptide(L)'
;MKENKGNGFIYHSLIKFAFVTIAVGAPLENAIINPIIKRATIETTLPNCPQHHPDYKASLCFSMNELMVYCQRDDDPDQTIIIYQACESDEICIEHYHAVESDLDVPHATCINYPIRKWDNFADPITTACSVQGAYSSQSNDIEIAIMVYASDGKPIQVYVLYAKENDSVIDYVNDQHNYTSVLQNYHEEKIQYCFNTGSSNKVTAYAAAWGIEEKAFLSSV
;
A
#
# COMPACT_ATOMS: atom_id res chain seq x y z
N MET A 1 -60.74 -63.53 41.23
CA MET A 1 -61.15 -62.31 41.96
C MET A 1 -59.89 -61.72 42.56
N LYS A 2 -59.50 -60.49 42.17
CA LYS A 2 -58.36 -59.65 42.65
C LYS A 2 -56.94 -60.22 42.42
N GLU A 3 -55.88 -59.48 42.12
CA GLU A 3 -55.61 -58.11 41.64
C GLU A 3 -54.08 -58.04 41.36
N ASN A 4 -53.66 -57.16 40.45
CA ASN A 4 -52.41 -56.37 40.48
C ASN A 4 -51.02 -56.87 39.99
N LYS A 5 -50.48 -56.02 39.08
CA LYS A 5 -49.16 -55.34 39.04
C LYS A 5 -47.98 -55.88 38.19
N GLY A 6 -47.37 -54.92 37.46
CA GLY A 6 -45.94 -54.87 37.08
C GLY A 6 -45.70 -54.79 35.57
N ASN A 7 -45.40 -53.61 35.00
CA ASN A 7 -44.03 -53.11 34.67
C ASN A 7 -43.18 -54.18 33.97
N GLY A 8 -42.59 -54.02 32.79
CA GLY A 8 -42.33 -52.91 31.88
C GLY A 8 -41.11 -53.29 31.01
N PHE A 9 -40.88 -52.57 29.90
CA PHE A 9 -39.56 -52.27 29.28
C PHE A 9 -38.72 -53.48 28.74
N ILE A 10 -38.14 -53.55 27.53
CA ILE A 10 -37.45 -52.61 26.65
C ILE A 10 -37.37 -53.22 25.24
N TYR A 11 -37.72 -52.47 24.20
CA TYR A 11 -37.07 -52.58 22.88
C TYR A 11 -36.14 -51.38 22.77
N HIS A 12 -34.83 -51.60 22.65
CA HIS A 12 -33.90 -50.56 22.23
C HIS A 12 -33.28 -50.96 20.91
N SER A 13 -33.77 -50.27 19.89
CA SER A 13 -33.29 -50.27 18.52
C SER A 13 -31.86 -49.73 18.49
N LEU A 14 -30.97 -50.45 17.82
CA LEU A 14 -29.60 -50.03 17.53
C LEU A 14 -29.63 -48.86 16.52
N ILE A 15 -29.44 -47.64 17.01
CA ILE A 15 -29.21 -46.47 16.15
C ILE A 15 -27.72 -46.44 15.78
N LYS A 16 -27.43 -46.75 14.51
CA LYS A 16 -26.11 -46.49 13.91
C LYS A 16 -25.98 -44.99 13.66
N PHE A 17 -25.11 -44.31 14.39
CA PHE A 17 -24.71 -42.94 14.09
C PHE A 17 -23.75 -42.95 12.90
N ALA A 18 -24.20 -42.42 11.77
CA ALA A 18 -23.30 -42.01 10.69
C ALA A 18 -22.84 -40.58 10.98
N PHE A 19 -21.54 -40.38 11.24
CA PHE A 19 -20.96 -39.04 11.25
C PHE A 19 -20.77 -38.59 9.80
N VAL A 20 -21.61 -37.67 9.35
CA VAL A 20 -21.34 -36.90 8.14
C VAL A 20 -20.37 -35.79 8.55
N THR A 21 -19.09 -35.96 8.25
CA THR A 21 -18.14 -34.84 8.26
C THR A 21 -18.48 -33.92 7.10
N ILE A 22 -19.13 -32.79 7.40
CA ILE A 22 -19.17 -31.67 6.45
C ILE A 22 -17.78 -31.06 6.50
N ALA A 23 -16.94 -31.40 5.52
CA ALA A 23 -15.78 -30.58 5.21
C ALA A 23 -16.32 -29.24 4.69
N VAL A 24 -16.43 -28.26 5.58
CA VAL A 24 -16.56 -26.87 5.18
C VAL A 24 -15.18 -26.47 4.65
N GLY A 25 -14.91 -26.85 3.39
CA GLY A 25 -13.88 -26.20 2.62
C GLY A 25 -14.31 -24.75 2.49
N ALA A 26 -13.70 -23.87 3.29
CA ALA A 26 -13.72 -22.46 2.97
C ALA A 26 -13.21 -22.34 1.53
N PRO A 27 -13.93 -21.64 0.63
CA PRO A 27 -13.31 -21.28 -0.62
C PRO A 27 -12.07 -20.44 -0.26
N LEU A 28 -10.89 -20.97 -0.57
CA LEU A 28 -9.71 -20.15 -0.74
C LEU A 28 -9.99 -19.31 -1.99
N GLU A 29 -10.65 -18.17 -1.81
CA GLU A 29 -10.64 -17.11 -2.79
C GLU A 29 -9.21 -16.59 -2.89
N ASN A 30 -8.39 -17.33 -3.64
CA ASN A 30 -7.34 -16.73 -4.46
C ASN A 30 -8.04 -15.98 -5.59
N ALA A 31 -8.82 -14.97 -5.24
CA ALA A 31 -9.20 -13.95 -6.18
C ALA A 31 -7.95 -13.07 -6.30
N ILE A 32 -7.14 -13.31 -7.33
CA ILE A 32 -6.27 -12.28 -7.88
C ILE A 32 -7.24 -11.25 -8.47
N ILE A 33 -7.81 -10.42 -7.61
CA ILE A 33 -8.48 -9.20 -8.03
C ILE A 33 -7.32 -8.27 -8.36
N ASN A 34 -6.92 -8.21 -9.62
CA ASN A 34 -6.10 -7.10 -10.08
C ASN A 34 -6.97 -5.85 -9.89
N PRO A 35 -6.68 -4.99 -8.90
CA PRO A 35 -7.49 -3.80 -8.69
C PRO A 35 -7.37 -2.93 -9.93
N ILE A 36 -8.51 -2.59 -10.53
CA ILE A 36 -8.55 -1.64 -11.64
C ILE A 36 -8.32 -0.25 -11.06
N ILE A 37 -7.13 0.32 -11.30
CA ILE A 37 -6.83 1.76 -11.33
C ILE A 37 -7.63 2.35 -12.51
N LYS A 38 -8.95 2.31 -12.36
CA LYS A 38 -9.93 2.91 -13.25
C LYS A 38 -10.19 4.27 -12.66
N ARG A 39 -9.56 5.36 -13.18
CA ARG A 39 -9.65 6.73 -12.62
C ARG A 39 -10.11 6.66 -11.18
N ALA A 40 -9.28 6.07 -10.31
CA ALA A 40 -9.68 6.05 -8.94
C ALA A 40 -9.81 7.54 -8.65
N THR A 41 -11.03 8.00 -8.40
CA THR A 41 -11.26 8.90 -7.29
C THR A 41 -10.59 8.19 -6.13
N ILE A 42 -9.26 8.26 -6.07
CA ILE A 42 -8.51 7.85 -4.91
C ILE A 42 -9.08 8.87 -3.93
N GLU A 43 -9.95 8.41 -3.05
CA GLU A 43 -10.38 9.21 -1.92
C GLU A 43 -9.07 9.45 -1.18
N THR A 44 -8.46 10.58 -1.50
CA THR A 44 -7.10 10.96 -1.16
C THR A 44 -7.21 12.29 -0.50
N THR A 45 -6.70 12.33 0.71
CA THR A 45 -6.30 13.57 1.32
C THR A 45 -5.08 14.11 0.57
N LEU A 46 -5.34 15.05 -0.35
CA LEU A 46 -4.30 15.77 -1.10
C LEU A 46 -3.70 16.91 -0.27
N PRO A 47 -2.39 17.18 -0.37
CA PRO A 47 -1.78 18.34 0.25
C PRO A 47 -2.52 19.63 -0.10
N ASN A 48 -2.94 20.39 0.91
CA ASN A 48 -3.66 21.64 0.70
C ASN A 48 -2.97 22.82 1.39
N CYS A 49 -2.82 23.90 0.64
CA CYS A 49 -2.26 25.15 1.12
C CYS A 49 -3.38 26.13 1.51
N PRO A 50 -3.18 26.93 2.57
CA PRO A 50 -4.19 27.83 3.08
C PRO A 50 -4.21 29.08 2.23
N GLN A 51 -5.34 29.79 2.21
CA GLN A 51 -5.55 30.94 1.34
C GLN A 51 -4.48 32.05 1.46
N HIS A 52 -3.83 32.17 2.62
CA HIS A 52 -2.82 33.20 2.88
C HIS A 52 -1.39 32.79 2.51
N HIS A 53 -1.17 31.53 2.12
CA HIS A 53 0.05 30.99 1.51
C HIS A 53 -0.37 29.94 0.46
N PRO A 54 -1.02 30.32 -0.65
CA PRO A 54 -1.72 29.36 -1.49
C PRO A 54 -0.78 28.57 -2.43
N ASP A 55 0.45 29.01 -2.64
CA ASP A 55 1.43 28.31 -3.49
C ASP A 55 1.99 27.05 -2.82
N TYR A 56 1.61 25.87 -3.31
CA TYR A 56 2.23 24.59 -2.94
C TYR A 56 3.68 24.50 -3.44
N LYS A 57 4.59 23.97 -2.61
CA LYS A 57 5.99 23.75 -2.98
C LYS A 57 6.42 22.30 -2.89
N ALA A 58 6.06 21.61 -1.82
CA ALA A 58 6.45 20.22 -1.58
C ALA A 58 5.55 19.61 -0.51
N SER A 59 5.56 18.28 -0.43
CA SER A 59 4.99 17.57 0.70
C SER A 59 5.77 16.30 1.01
N LEU A 60 5.78 15.95 2.29
CA LEU A 60 6.46 14.79 2.84
C LEU A 60 5.53 14.05 3.80
N CYS A 61 5.81 12.79 4.07
CA CYS A 61 5.15 12.05 5.11
C CYS A 61 5.84 12.32 6.45
N PHE A 62 5.19 13.07 7.33
CA PHE A 62 5.69 13.26 8.69
C PHE A 62 5.47 12.03 9.57
N SER A 63 4.39 11.31 9.32
CA SER A 63 4.11 9.98 9.86
C SER A 63 3.27 9.19 8.87
N MET A 64 3.04 7.92 9.19
CA MET A 64 2.19 7.04 8.41
C MET A 64 0.79 7.60 8.13
N ASN A 65 0.27 8.49 8.98
CA ASN A 65 -1.08 9.06 8.85
C ASN A 65 -1.07 10.60 8.85
N GLU A 66 0.06 11.24 8.53
CA GLU A 66 0.15 12.71 8.55
C GLU A 66 1.15 13.24 7.53
N LEU A 67 0.69 14.17 6.71
CA LEU A 67 1.46 14.92 5.74
C LEU A 67 2.11 16.14 6.41
N MET A 68 3.28 16.51 5.91
CA MET A 68 3.92 17.80 6.09
C MET A 68 3.90 18.53 4.76
N VAL A 69 3.19 19.66 4.67
CA VAL A 69 3.00 20.42 3.44
C VAL A 69 3.73 21.75 3.54
N TYR A 70 4.56 22.04 2.54
CA TYR A 70 5.30 23.30 2.40
C TYR A 70 4.52 24.23 1.48
N CYS A 71 4.11 25.37 2.03
CA CYS A 71 3.30 26.37 1.35
C CYS A 71 4.00 27.71 1.39
N GLN A 72 3.92 28.47 0.30
CA GLN A 72 4.57 29.76 0.15
C GLN A 72 3.52 30.84 -0.12
N ARG A 73 3.88 32.08 0.17
CA ARG A 73 3.09 33.24 -0.26
C ARG A 73 3.47 33.63 -1.69
N ASP A 74 2.46 33.93 -2.51
CA ASP A 74 2.66 34.23 -3.93
C ASP A 74 3.41 35.55 -4.15
N ASP A 75 3.26 36.51 -3.24
CA ASP A 75 3.87 37.84 -3.31
C ASP A 75 5.20 37.97 -2.55
N ASP A 76 5.61 36.93 -1.81
CA ASP A 76 6.82 36.93 -1.00
C ASP A 76 7.37 35.52 -0.81
N PRO A 77 8.35 35.13 -1.64
CA PRO A 77 8.86 33.77 -1.64
C PRO A 77 9.65 33.38 -0.40
N ASP A 78 10.10 34.35 0.39
CA ASP A 78 10.81 34.09 1.64
C ASP A 78 9.84 33.70 2.77
N GLN A 79 8.53 33.84 2.56
CA GLN A 79 7.48 33.45 3.50
C GLN A 79 6.96 32.05 3.17
N THR A 80 7.72 31.04 3.63
CA THR A 80 7.29 29.64 3.61
C THR A 80 6.76 29.22 4.97
N ILE A 81 5.62 28.54 4.99
CA ILE A 81 5.06 27.89 6.17
C ILE A 81 5.00 26.38 5.97
N ILE A 82 4.96 25.66 7.09
CA ILE A 82 4.76 24.21 7.13
C ILE A 82 3.42 23.94 7.80
N ILE A 83 2.62 23.09 7.17
CA ILE A 83 1.31 22.67 7.67
C ILE A 83 1.30 21.16 7.84
N TYR A 84 0.70 20.71 8.93
CA TYR A 84 0.48 19.30 9.18
C TYR A 84 -0.97 18.98 8.85
N GLN A 85 -1.16 17.97 8.01
CA GLN A 85 -2.46 17.54 7.54
C GLN A 85 -2.61 16.04 7.80
N ALA A 86 -3.55 15.69 8.66
CA ALA A 86 -3.84 14.28 8.96
C ALA A 86 -4.46 13.60 7.73
N CYS A 87 -4.04 12.36 7.48
CA CYS A 87 -4.75 11.46 6.58
C CYS A 87 -6.07 10.99 7.24
N GLU A 88 -7.02 10.56 6.41
CA GLU A 88 -8.21 9.86 6.90
C GLU A 88 -7.84 8.51 7.56
N SER A 89 -8.76 7.96 8.35
CA SER A 89 -8.46 6.83 9.24
C SER A 89 -8.03 5.52 8.55
N ASP A 90 -8.37 5.37 7.26
CA ASP A 90 -8.06 4.23 6.40
C ASP A 90 -6.97 4.54 5.35
N GLU A 91 -6.45 5.77 5.36
CA GLU A 91 -5.41 6.21 4.45
C GLU A 91 -4.01 6.03 5.06
N ILE A 92 -3.02 5.82 4.19
CA ILE A 92 -1.59 5.83 4.52
C ILE A 92 -0.90 6.91 3.69
N CYS A 93 0.00 7.66 4.30
CA CYS A 93 0.85 8.59 3.58
C CYS A 93 1.91 7.82 2.77
N ILE A 94 2.04 8.14 1.49
CA ILE A 94 3.09 7.64 0.60
C ILE A 94 3.82 8.83 -0.01
N GLU A 95 5.14 8.88 0.16
CA GLU A 95 5.99 9.83 -0.57
C GLU A 95 6.27 9.33 -1.98
N HIS A 96 6.28 10.26 -2.93
CA HIS A 96 6.61 10.01 -4.31
C HIS A 96 7.26 11.23 -4.96
N TYR A 97 7.93 10.98 -6.07
CA TYR A 97 8.44 12.02 -6.96
C TYR A 97 7.67 11.91 -8.25
N HIS A 98 6.98 12.98 -8.63
CA HIS A 98 6.31 13.01 -9.92
C HIS A 98 7.34 12.87 -11.03
N ALA A 99 7.12 11.93 -11.93
CA ALA A 99 7.91 11.82 -13.15
C ALA A 99 7.49 12.82 -14.24
N VAL A 100 7.29 14.09 -13.85
CA VAL A 100 7.01 15.21 -14.75
C VAL A 100 8.20 16.16 -14.66
N GLU A 101 8.74 16.60 -15.80
CA GLU A 101 10.02 17.35 -15.87
C GLU A 101 10.05 18.62 -15.01
N SER A 102 8.91 19.27 -14.76
CA SER A 102 8.81 20.43 -13.87
C SER A 102 8.97 20.09 -12.37
N ASP A 103 8.73 18.83 -12.01
CA ASP A 103 8.53 18.36 -10.62
C ASP A 103 9.48 17.21 -10.24
N LEU A 104 10.43 16.81 -11.11
CA LEU A 104 11.29 15.64 -10.91
C LEU A 104 12.08 15.63 -9.59
N ASP A 105 12.43 16.82 -9.07
CA ASP A 105 13.21 16.97 -7.83
C ASP A 105 12.37 17.49 -6.65
N VAL A 106 11.05 17.57 -6.82
CA VAL A 106 10.13 18.02 -5.78
C VAL A 106 9.51 16.79 -5.12
N PRO A 107 9.68 16.59 -3.80
CA PRO A 107 9.00 15.51 -3.12
C PRO A 107 7.53 15.86 -2.95
N HIS A 108 6.69 14.88 -3.23
CA HIS A 108 5.26 14.91 -2.99
C HIS A 108 4.88 13.80 -2.04
N ALA A 109 3.79 13.99 -1.31
CA ALA A 109 3.21 12.99 -0.45
C ALA A 109 1.70 13.00 -0.60
N THR A 110 1.10 11.82 -0.65
CA THR A 110 -0.35 11.65 -0.80
C THR A 110 -0.83 10.62 0.20
N CYS A 111 -1.96 10.89 0.87
CA CYS A 111 -2.65 9.89 1.69
C CYS A 111 -3.52 9.02 0.79
N ILE A 112 -3.25 7.71 0.74
CA ILE A 112 -3.91 6.76 -0.18
C ILE A 112 -4.63 5.70 0.66
N ASN A 113 -5.81 5.24 0.24
CA ASN A 113 -6.50 4.10 0.87
C ASN A 113 -6.66 2.87 -0.05
N TYR A 114 -6.49 2.98 -1.38
CA TYR A 114 -6.59 1.85 -2.30
C TYR A 114 -6.03 2.09 -3.73
N PRO A 115 -5.42 1.11 -4.41
CA PRO A 115 -4.92 -0.17 -3.90
C PRO A 115 -3.51 -0.05 -3.32
N ILE A 116 -3.35 -0.49 -2.06
CA ILE A 116 -2.07 -0.47 -1.33
C ILE A 116 -1.63 -1.89 -1.01
N ARG A 117 -0.34 -2.14 -1.17
CA ARG A 117 0.32 -3.34 -0.66
C ARG A 117 1.02 -3.02 0.64
N LYS A 118 0.80 -3.85 1.65
CA LYS A 118 1.44 -3.76 2.96
C LYS A 118 2.23 -5.03 3.23
N TRP A 119 3.47 -4.91 3.68
CA TRP A 119 4.29 -6.04 4.13
C TRP A 119 5.30 -5.59 5.18
N ASP A 120 5.88 -6.55 5.90
CA ASP A 120 6.82 -6.29 6.99
C ASP A 120 7.95 -7.33 7.01
N ASN A 121 8.98 -7.07 7.83
CA ASN A 121 10.08 -8.00 8.09
C ASN A 121 10.01 -8.61 9.50
N PHE A 122 8.84 -8.64 10.16
CA PHE A 122 8.78 -8.93 11.59
C PHE A 122 9.15 -10.38 11.93
N ALA A 123 8.92 -11.30 10.99
CA ALA A 123 9.27 -12.71 11.11
C ALA A 123 10.78 -12.95 11.02
N ASP A 124 11.48 -12.17 10.20
CA ASP A 124 12.93 -12.28 10.01
C ASP A 124 13.54 -10.90 9.68
N PRO A 125 13.88 -10.09 10.70
CA PRO A 125 14.24 -8.70 10.50
C PRO A 125 15.53 -8.44 9.72
N ILE A 126 16.41 -9.46 9.62
CA ILE A 126 17.74 -9.35 8.99
C ILE A 126 17.73 -9.76 7.51
N THR A 127 16.66 -10.39 7.03
CA THR A 127 16.55 -10.80 5.64
C THR A 127 15.69 -9.83 4.84
N THR A 128 15.82 -9.93 3.52
CA THR A 128 15.03 -9.12 2.60
C THR A 128 13.56 -9.53 2.68
N ALA A 129 12.69 -8.56 2.92
CA ALA A 129 11.25 -8.74 2.93
C ALA A 129 10.63 -8.20 1.65
N CYS A 130 9.78 -8.99 1.01
CA CYS A 130 9.10 -8.62 -0.22
C CYS A 130 7.58 -8.71 -0.07
N SER A 131 6.89 -7.80 -0.75
CA SER A 131 5.45 -7.86 -0.92
C SER A 131 5.04 -9.12 -1.66
N VAL A 132 3.75 -9.46 -1.57
CA VAL A 132 3.13 -10.34 -2.57
C VAL A 132 3.30 -9.72 -3.95
N GLN A 133 3.55 -10.58 -4.94
CA GLN A 133 3.63 -10.17 -6.33
C GLN A 133 2.21 -10.03 -6.90
N GLY A 134 1.96 -8.98 -7.68
CA GLY A 134 0.66 -8.72 -8.26
C GLY A 134 0.72 -7.67 -9.36
N ALA A 135 -0.33 -7.61 -10.17
CA ALA A 135 -0.50 -6.55 -11.15
C ALA A 135 -1.47 -5.50 -10.60
N TYR A 136 -1.22 -4.25 -10.97
CA TYR A 136 -2.23 -3.21 -10.99
C TYR A 136 -2.93 -3.25 -12.35
N SER A 137 -4.24 -3.04 -12.41
CA SER A 137 -4.88 -2.76 -13.69
C SER A 137 -4.93 -1.25 -13.85
N SER A 138 -4.61 -0.68 -15.01
CA SER A 138 -4.52 0.77 -15.22
C SER A 138 -5.17 1.19 -16.52
N GLN A 139 -5.80 2.36 -16.54
CA GLN A 139 -6.26 3.00 -17.78
C GLN A 139 -5.17 3.77 -18.52
N SER A 140 -4.06 4.09 -17.84
CA SER A 140 -2.87 4.65 -18.46
C SER A 140 -1.89 3.53 -18.80
N ASN A 141 -1.20 3.68 -19.93
CA ASN A 141 -0.10 2.81 -20.30
C ASN A 141 1.15 3.10 -19.46
N ASP A 142 1.22 4.25 -18.78
CA ASP A 142 2.35 4.59 -17.92
C ASP A 142 1.83 4.68 -16.48
N ILE A 143 2.53 4.00 -15.57
CA ILE A 143 2.21 4.05 -14.15
C ILE A 143 3.42 4.52 -13.34
N GLU A 144 3.14 5.28 -12.30
CA GLU A 144 4.10 5.60 -11.25
C GLU A 144 3.91 4.60 -10.11
N ILE A 145 5.01 4.07 -9.60
CA ILE A 145 5.03 3.18 -8.44
C ILE A 145 5.81 3.85 -7.31
N ALA A 146 5.32 3.72 -6.09
CA ALA A 146 5.96 4.29 -4.92
C ALA A 146 5.98 3.29 -3.75
N ILE A 147 7.07 3.30 -2.99
CA ILE A 147 7.26 2.56 -1.74
C ILE A 147 7.54 3.56 -0.63
N MET A 148 6.96 3.33 0.55
CA MET A 148 7.24 4.06 1.77
C MET A 148 7.47 3.08 2.93
N VAL A 149 8.49 3.31 3.76
CA VAL A 149 8.83 2.46 4.90
C VAL A 149 8.69 3.21 6.21
N TYR A 150 7.99 2.59 7.17
CA TYR A 150 7.74 3.12 8.50
C TYR A 150 8.33 2.23 9.59
N ALA A 151 8.88 2.85 10.62
CA ALA A 151 9.21 2.20 11.88
C ALA A 151 7.95 1.84 12.68
N SER A 152 8.13 1.12 13.78
CA SER A 152 7.02 0.68 14.65
C SER A 152 6.24 1.83 15.32
N ASP A 153 6.82 3.02 15.39
CA ASP A 153 6.17 4.23 15.89
C ASP A 153 5.42 5.02 14.80
N GLY A 154 5.40 4.50 13.55
CA GLY A 154 4.76 5.13 12.42
C GLY A 154 5.57 6.27 11.80
N LYS A 155 6.85 6.45 12.15
CA LYS A 155 7.72 7.45 11.51
C LYS A 155 8.49 6.87 10.32
N PRO A 156 8.73 7.66 9.26
CA PRO A 156 9.60 7.25 8.17
C PRO A 156 10.95 6.76 8.69
N ILE A 157 11.46 5.68 8.12
CA ILE A 157 12.77 5.13 8.51
C ILE A 157 13.56 4.69 7.29
N GLN A 158 14.83 5.10 7.26
CA GLN A 158 15.75 4.67 6.22
C GLN A 158 16.08 3.19 6.38
N VAL A 159 16.11 2.48 5.25
CA VAL A 159 16.53 1.09 5.16
C VAL A 159 17.71 0.98 4.20
N TYR A 160 18.48 -0.10 4.34
CA TYR A 160 19.70 -0.31 3.56
C TYR A 160 19.43 -0.35 2.05
N VAL A 161 18.37 -1.03 1.61
CA VAL A 161 17.97 -1.04 0.21
C VAL A 161 16.46 -1.14 0.04
N LEU A 162 15.93 -0.43 -0.95
CA LEU A 162 14.56 -0.50 -1.48
C LEU A 162 14.63 -0.77 -2.97
N TYR A 163 13.76 -1.65 -3.47
CA TYR A 163 13.68 -1.92 -4.91
C TYR A 163 12.34 -2.50 -5.32
N ALA A 164 12.04 -2.36 -6.60
CA ALA A 164 10.91 -3.02 -7.25
C ALA A 164 11.39 -4.02 -8.31
N LYS A 165 10.58 -5.05 -8.53
CA LYS A 165 10.75 -6.03 -9.60
C LYS A 165 9.53 -6.03 -10.50
N GLU A 166 9.76 -6.11 -11.79
CA GLU A 166 8.76 -6.39 -12.82
C GLU A 166 9.04 -7.77 -13.40
N ASN A 167 8.09 -8.71 -13.31
CA ASN A 167 8.25 -10.09 -13.80
C ASN A 167 9.59 -10.73 -13.35
N ASP A 168 9.91 -10.56 -12.06
CA ASP A 168 11.12 -11.02 -11.37
C ASP A 168 12.44 -10.31 -11.74
N SER A 169 12.41 -9.41 -12.72
CA SER A 169 13.55 -8.56 -13.08
C SER A 169 13.55 -7.29 -12.24
N VAL A 170 14.69 -6.94 -11.63
CA VAL A 170 14.83 -5.69 -10.86
C VAL A 170 14.71 -4.51 -11.83
N ILE A 171 13.84 -3.55 -11.50
CA ILE A 171 13.67 -2.31 -12.25
C ILE A 171 14.84 -1.37 -11.92
N ASP A 172 14.91 -0.98 -10.65
CA ASP A 172 16.00 -0.21 -10.06
C ASP A 172 16.01 -0.42 -8.53
N TYR A 173 17.03 0.10 -7.85
CA TYR A 173 17.16 0.09 -6.41
C TYR A 173 17.76 1.40 -5.88
N VAL A 174 17.34 1.77 -4.67
CA VAL A 174 17.92 2.88 -3.92
C VAL A 174 18.47 2.37 -2.60
N ASN A 175 19.53 3.01 -2.11
CA ASN A 175 20.17 2.66 -0.83
C ASN A 175 20.00 3.79 0.19
N ASP A 176 19.90 3.42 1.46
CA ASP A 176 19.82 4.34 2.59
C ASP A 176 18.68 5.37 2.47
N GLN A 177 17.55 4.95 1.89
CA GLN A 177 16.32 5.76 1.74
C GLN A 177 15.17 5.15 2.53
N HIS A 178 14.15 5.96 2.83
CA HIS A 178 12.88 5.50 3.42
C HIS A 178 11.76 5.35 2.39
N ASN A 179 11.98 5.83 1.16
CA ASN A 179 11.05 5.77 0.05
C ASN A 179 11.75 5.36 -1.26
N TYR A 180 10.96 4.99 -2.25
CA TYR A 180 11.39 4.68 -3.61
C TYR A 180 10.27 5.04 -4.57
N THR A 181 10.60 5.66 -5.71
CA THR A 181 9.64 5.95 -6.78
C THR A 181 10.24 5.59 -8.12
N SER A 182 9.41 5.09 -9.04
CA SER A 182 9.81 4.79 -10.41
C SER A 182 8.60 4.88 -11.34
N VAL A 183 8.86 5.12 -12.62
CA VAL A 183 7.84 5.00 -13.66
C VAL A 183 8.05 3.76 -14.49
N LEU A 184 6.96 3.04 -14.71
CA LEU A 184 6.89 1.93 -15.64
C LEU A 184 6.15 2.41 -16.89
N GLN A 185 6.88 2.50 -17.99
CA GLN A 185 6.35 2.92 -19.29
C GLN A 185 5.78 1.73 -20.04
N ASN A 186 4.69 1.94 -20.78
CA ASN A 186 3.99 0.89 -21.55
C ASN A 186 3.62 -0.35 -20.71
N TYR A 187 3.25 -0.11 -19.45
CA TYR A 187 2.75 -1.10 -18.53
C TYR A 187 1.44 -1.73 -19.02
N HIS A 188 1.44 -3.07 -19.08
CA HIS A 188 0.38 -3.95 -19.54
C HIS A 188 0.07 -5.04 -18.50
N GLU A 189 -0.14 -4.60 -17.25
CA GLU A 189 -0.49 -5.47 -16.12
C GLU A 189 0.62 -6.47 -15.75
N GLU A 190 1.88 -6.07 -15.93
CA GLU A 190 3.04 -6.83 -15.47
C GLU A 190 2.99 -7.03 -13.95
N LYS A 191 3.58 -8.14 -13.51
CA LYS A 191 3.59 -8.50 -12.10
C LYS A 191 4.71 -7.76 -11.38
N ILE A 192 4.31 -6.82 -10.54
CA ILE A 192 5.21 -6.03 -9.70
C ILE A 192 5.41 -6.71 -8.36
N GLN A 193 6.62 -6.71 -7.82
CA GLN A 193 6.93 -7.06 -6.45
C GLN A 193 7.84 -5.99 -5.84
N TYR A 194 7.53 -5.56 -4.62
CA TYR A 194 8.31 -4.55 -3.91
C TYR A 194 9.10 -5.21 -2.79
N CYS A 195 10.33 -4.77 -2.55
CA CYS A 195 11.19 -5.39 -1.56
C CYS A 195 12.01 -4.35 -0.82
N PHE A 196 12.39 -4.69 0.41
CA PHE A 196 13.36 -3.92 1.19
C PHE A 196 14.27 -4.85 2.02
N ASN A 197 15.44 -4.33 2.40
CA ASN A 197 16.28 -4.91 3.45
C ASN A 197 16.73 -3.80 4.39
N THR A 198 16.58 -3.98 5.70
CA THR A 198 16.90 -2.96 6.71
C THR A 198 18.39 -2.86 7.02
N GLY A 199 19.21 -3.82 6.60
CA GLY A 199 20.63 -3.94 6.97
C GLY A 199 20.86 -4.09 8.48
N SER A 200 19.80 -4.33 9.26
CA SER A 200 19.80 -4.27 10.72
C SER A 200 18.72 -5.19 11.31
N SER A 201 18.58 -5.22 12.63
CA SER A 201 17.49 -5.93 13.31
C SER A 201 16.21 -5.10 13.48
N ASN A 202 16.13 -3.94 12.84
CA ASN A 202 14.96 -3.07 12.94
C ASN A 202 13.74 -3.74 12.31
N LYS A 203 12.62 -3.68 13.03
CA LYS A 203 11.31 -4.13 12.53
C LYS A 203 10.59 -2.96 11.90
N VAL A 204 10.26 -3.10 10.62
CA VAL A 204 9.64 -2.04 9.83
C VAL A 204 8.47 -2.58 9.02
N THR A 205 7.55 -1.70 8.68
CA THR A 205 6.42 -2.00 7.79
C THR A 205 6.55 -1.13 6.55
N ALA A 206 6.45 -1.74 5.38
CA ALA A 206 6.48 -1.06 4.10
C ALA A 206 5.08 -1.06 3.46
N TYR A 207 4.83 0.01 2.73
CA TYR A 207 3.62 0.24 1.97
C TYR A 207 4.00 0.60 0.54
N ALA A 208 3.23 0.12 -0.44
CA ALA A 208 3.42 0.50 -1.83
C ALA A 208 2.09 0.72 -2.54
N ALA A 209 2.10 1.68 -3.44
CA ALA A 209 0.96 2.05 -4.27
C ALA A 209 1.43 2.31 -5.71
N ALA A 210 0.47 2.31 -6.63
CA ALA A 210 0.70 2.66 -8.02
C ALA A 210 -0.50 3.43 -8.57
N TRP A 211 -0.24 4.37 -9.47
CA TRP A 211 -1.28 5.15 -10.15
C TRP A 211 -0.90 5.43 -11.60
N GLY A 212 -1.90 5.65 -12.44
CA GLY A 212 -1.69 6.03 -13.83
C GLY A 212 -1.26 7.48 -13.95
N ILE A 213 -0.38 7.76 -14.91
CA ILE A 213 0.09 9.13 -15.19
C ILE A 213 -0.84 9.75 -16.25
N GLU A 214 -1.53 10.84 -15.91
CA GLU A 214 -2.61 11.42 -16.73
C GLU A 214 -2.13 12.44 -17.77
N GLU A 215 -1.01 13.12 -17.54
CA GLU A 215 -0.44 14.08 -18.49
C GLU A 215 0.73 13.47 -19.26
N LYS A 216 0.50 13.22 -20.55
CA LYS A 216 1.56 12.87 -21.52
C LYS A 216 2.45 14.07 -21.84
N ALA A 217 3.07 14.69 -20.83
CA ALA A 217 4.25 15.53 -21.05
C ALA A 217 5.51 14.65 -21.01
N PHE A 218 5.45 13.47 -21.62
CA PHE A 218 6.60 12.59 -21.70
C PHE A 218 7.43 12.94 -22.92
N LEU A 219 8.66 13.34 -22.64
CA LEU A 219 9.83 13.29 -23.50
C LEU A 219 9.59 12.44 -24.76
N SER A 220 9.26 13.11 -25.86
CA SER A 220 9.68 12.60 -27.16
C SER A 220 11.20 12.63 -27.14
N SER A 221 11.83 11.47 -26.96
CA SER A 221 13.24 11.26 -27.24
C SER A 221 13.57 11.88 -28.60
N VAL A 222 14.46 12.89 -28.61
CA VAL A 222 15.28 13.23 -29.78
C VAL A 222 16.57 12.43 -29.68
#